data_AF-A0A8D0GL48-F1
#
_entry.id   AF-A0A8D0GL48-F1
#
_cell.length_a   1.000
_cell.length_b   1.000
_cell.length_c   1.000
_cell.angle_alpha   90.00
_cell.angle_beta   90.00
_cell.angle_gamma   90.00
#
_symmetry.space_group_name_H-M   'P 1'
#
loop_
_entity.id
_entity.type
_entity.pdbx_description
1 polymer ?
#
loop_
_entity_poly.entity_id
_entity_poly.type
_entity_poly.pdbx_seq_one_letter_code
_entity_poly.pdbx_strand_id
1 'polypeptide(L)'
;MRVPNSVVLPVGTHIDCCNGKEVEEKKRDIMTKIQAMLEERKTNLAHLVANLEDSEESEFYMDQWDRLKEMENSTLTILNLMPVNCTDYQDIKKLETTILEHVKNEEIFPNIIQMLPPVYKKVEAAIVDIAQSEDTPEHGMMDLSILLSELSRRDHLAKLDRELLQDILRYLHRIGLILWYEEIKQLEGTVFLRPAFLITMFKTLIRYGLVQQLENISVDILVGEHATIRDQASWVWMFKSKAMLCQAAMRALLKHQLYSESMKDIFEEMVGHKSQKGKLFILLQHFEICLEVRNMEELNPGAREFVPGKPWEGLLDCGAAHYLFPTYLNRSEEVSEMWGGDHPEDLQVRTYFSPEIPEGFFQRLMVKACSFYSAHWVAKVTCLLICSGKPLLIKENNQKAYSYIELRCRKPGKITEFQLAWDFIMAIISIIQKLSEDWPGLHMSVKAPCRTNGCPAEFVWPDVDGKSTVTKEEIKTCGLCGHLFQTELLLPKVPNEREMPQPPARSSAPHYYVTSYGTTTFGPSSINVNRQSILDN
;
A
#
# COMPACT_ATOMS: atom_id res chain seq x y z
N MET A 1 -0.02 -1.55 12.54
CA MET A 1 0.64 -0.79 13.63
C MET A 1 0.88 0.64 13.20
N ARG A 2 0.61 1.60 14.10
CA ARG A 2 0.56 3.04 13.81
C ARG A 2 1.82 3.76 14.31
N VAL A 3 2.24 4.73 13.49
CA VAL A 3 3.01 5.97 13.72
C VAL A 3 3.88 6.01 15.01
N PRO A 4 5.21 6.20 14.90
CA PRO A 4 6.09 6.53 16.02
C PRO A 4 5.50 7.61 16.92
N ASN A 5 5.75 7.53 18.23
CA ASN A 5 5.26 8.50 19.22
C ASN A 5 3.73 8.58 19.32
N SER A 6 3.03 7.50 18.96
CA SER A 6 1.58 7.40 19.17
C SER A 6 1.27 7.28 20.66
N VAL A 7 0.22 7.99 21.07
CA VAL A 7 -0.37 7.90 22.41
C VAL A 7 -1.67 7.12 22.31
N VAL A 8 -1.85 6.11 23.15
CA VAL A 8 -3.05 5.27 23.18
C VAL A 8 -3.72 5.39 24.54
N LEU A 9 -5.00 5.75 24.52
CA LEU A 9 -5.90 5.69 25.68
C LEU A 9 -6.80 4.46 25.55
N PRO A 10 -6.56 3.39 26.32
CA PRO A 10 -7.49 2.26 26.40
C PRO A 10 -8.79 2.72 27.06
N VAL A 11 -9.94 2.43 26.44
CA VAL A 11 -11.26 2.74 27.00
C VAL A 11 -12.02 1.44 27.22
N GLY A 12 -12.35 1.15 28.48
CA GLY A 12 -13.19 0.02 28.86
C GLY A 12 -14.64 0.45 28.91
N THR A 13 -15.46 -0.04 27.98
CA THR A 13 -16.90 0.27 27.92
C THR A 13 -17.72 -0.74 28.72
N HIS A 14 -18.99 -0.40 28.96
CA HIS A 14 -20.00 -1.27 29.60
C HIS A 14 -19.68 -1.66 31.06
N ILE A 15 -19.18 -0.71 31.86
CA ILE A 15 -18.95 -0.97 33.29
C ILE A 15 -20.24 -1.18 34.09
N ASP A 16 -21.39 -0.77 33.57
CA ASP A 16 -22.73 -1.05 34.09
C ASP A 16 -23.03 -2.56 34.17
N CYS A 17 -22.35 -3.36 33.35
CA CYS A 17 -22.42 -4.82 33.38
C CYS A 17 -21.44 -5.48 34.36
N CYS A 18 -20.66 -4.71 35.12
CA CYS A 18 -19.64 -5.21 36.05
C CYS A 18 -19.85 -4.63 37.45
N ASN A 19 -19.51 -5.37 38.49
CA ASN A 19 -19.41 -4.77 39.83
C ASN A 19 -18.08 -3.99 39.98
N GLY A 20 -18.00 -3.06 40.95
CA GLY A 20 -16.81 -2.20 41.10
C GLY A 20 -15.51 -2.97 41.31
N LYS A 21 -15.56 -4.15 41.94
CA LYS A 21 -14.39 -5.01 42.14
C LYS A 21 -13.93 -5.63 40.82
N GLU A 22 -14.85 -6.14 40.01
CA GLU A 22 -14.59 -6.68 38.68
C GLU A 22 -14.00 -5.64 37.72
N VAL A 23 -14.47 -4.39 37.79
CA VAL A 23 -13.93 -3.29 36.96
C VAL A 23 -12.44 -3.09 37.27
N GLU A 24 -12.08 -3.00 38.56
CA GLU A 24 -10.69 -2.80 38.97
C GLU A 24 -9.80 -4.02 38.67
N GLU A 25 -10.35 -5.24 38.81
CA GLU A 25 -9.64 -6.47 38.42
C GLU A 25 -9.38 -6.54 36.92
N LYS A 26 -10.40 -6.30 36.08
CA LYS A 26 -10.26 -6.28 34.62
C LYS A 26 -9.32 -5.17 34.16
N LYS A 27 -9.44 -3.97 34.75
CA LYS A 27 -8.54 -2.85 34.47
C LYS A 27 -7.09 -3.24 34.72
N ARG A 28 -6.80 -3.83 35.88
CA ARG A 28 -5.44 -4.26 36.24
C ARG A 28 -4.94 -5.36 35.31
N ASP A 29 -5.76 -6.36 35.01
CA ASP A 29 -5.41 -7.45 34.09
C ASP A 29 -5.08 -6.92 32.69
N ILE A 30 -5.93 -6.04 32.12
CA ILE A 30 -5.71 -5.43 30.81
C ILE A 30 -4.42 -4.61 30.80
N MET A 31 -4.21 -3.73 31.79
CA MET A 31 -2.99 -2.92 31.86
C MET A 31 -1.73 -3.79 32.03
N THR A 32 -1.81 -4.87 32.81
CA THR A 32 -0.71 -5.83 32.99
C THR A 32 -0.38 -6.53 31.67
N LYS A 33 -1.40 -6.97 30.92
CA LYS A 33 -1.22 -7.59 29.60
C LYS A 33 -0.62 -6.62 28.58
N ILE A 34 -1.08 -5.37 28.56
CA ILE A 34 -0.50 -4.34 27.69
C ILE A 34 0.97 -4.11 28.03
N GLN A 35 1.31 -3.97 29.32
CA GLN A 35 2.71 -3.81 29.73
C GLN A 35 3.56 -5.02 29.33
N ALA A 36 3.05 -6.23 29.54
CA ALA A 36 3.75 -7.45 29.13
C ALA A 36 4.02 -7.47 27.61
N MET A 37 3.05 -7.06 26.78
CA MET A 37 3.23 -6.94 25.33
C MET A 37 4.29 -5.89 24.95
N LEU A 38 4.36 -4.77 25.66
CA LEU A 38 5.37 -3.73 25.43
C LEU A 38 6.77 -4.21 25.81
N GLU A 39 6.91 -4.86 26.96
CA GLU A 39 8.20 -5.42 27.40
C GLU A 39 8.68 -6.57 26.51
N GLU A 40 7.77 -7.45 26.06
CA GLU A 40 8.07 -8.50 25.08
C GLU A 40 8.61 -7.88 23.79
N ARG A 41 7.95 -6.84 23.27
CA ARG A 41 8.42 -6.12 22.07
C ARG A 41 9.79 -5.49 22.28
N LYS A 42 10.00 -4.80 23.41
CA LYS A 42 11.28 -4.15 23.72
C LYS A 42 12.42 -5.18 23.81
N THR A 43 12.16 -6.29 24.47
CA THR A 43 13.12 -7.40 24.60
C THR A 43 13.45 -8.01 23.23
N ASN A 44 12.44 -8.22 22.39
CA ASN A 44 12.64 -8.76 21.04
C ASN A 44 13.47 -7.81 20.16
N LEU A 45 13.22 -6.50 20.23
CA LEU A 45 14.02 -5.50 19.51
C LEU A 45 15.47 -5.47 20.02
N ALA A 46 15.67 -5.45 21.35
CA ALA A 46 17.00 -5.47 21.94
C ALA A 46 17.79 -6.73 21.55
N HIS A 47 17.13 -7.90 21.50
CA HIS A 47 17.73 -9.14 21.04
C HIS A 47 18.12 -9.10 19.55
N LEU A 48 17.27 -8.51 18.69
CA LEU A 48 17.60 -8.34 17.27
C LEU A 48 18.82 -7.43 17.07
N VAL A 49 18.88 -6.33 17.82
CA VAL A 49 20.00 -5.40 17.81
C VAL A 49 21.28 -6.10 18.27
N ALA A 50 21.25 -6.81 19.40
CA ALA A 50 22.42 -7.53 19.91
C ALA A 50 22.94 -8.58 18.92
N ASN A 51 22.05 -9.33 18.24
CA ASN A 51 22.46 -10.32 17.24
C ASN A 51 23.21 -9.69 16.04
N LEU A 52 22.90 -8.45 15.68
CA LEU A 52 23.61 -7.74 14.61
C LEU A 52 24.94 -7.16 15.12
N GLU A 53 24.98 -6.66 16.35
CA GLU A 53 26.20 -6.14 16.99
C GLU A 53 27.25 -7.24 17.23
N ASP A 54 26.83 -8.43 17.66
CA ASP A 54 27.71 -9.56 17.96
C ASP A 54 28.16 -10.35 16.72
N SER A 55 27.70 -9.96 15.52
CA SER A 55 28.08 -10.60 14.26
C SER A 55 29.52 -10.25 13.86
N GLU A 56 30.32 -11.24 13.47
CA GLU A 56 31.67 -11.01 12.91
C GLU A 56 31.65 -10.14 11.63
N GLU A 57 30.47 -10.00 11.00
CA GLU A 57 30.21 -9.25 9.77
C GLU A 57 29.39 -7.96 10.04
N SER A 58 29.45 -7.38 11.25
CA SER A 58 28.62 -6.24 11.67
C SER A 58 28.68 -5.01 10.74
N GLU A 59 29.80 -4.79 10.06
CA GLU A 59 29.99 -3.71 9.07
C GLU A 59 29.01 -3.79 7.88
N PHE A 60 28.47 -4.97 7.58
CA PHE A 60 27.54 -5.19 6.49
C PHE A 60 26.06 -5.04 6.87
N TYR A 61 25.75 -4.68 8.13
CA TYR A 61 24.38 -4.60 8.66
C TYR A 61 24.07 -3.25 9.33
N MET A 62 24.82 -2.19 8.98
CA MET A 62 24.70 -0.86 9.58
C MET A 62 23.31 -0.22 9.39
N ASP A 63 22.74 -0.28 8.18
CA ASP A 63 21.42 0.31 7.88
C ASP A 63 20.30 -0.43 8.63
N GLN A 64 20.39 -1.77 8.67
CA GLN A 64 19.46 -2.59 9.46
C GLN A 64 19.57 -2.26 10.95
N TRP A 65 20.79 -2.07 11.46
CA TRP A 65 21.04 -1.70 12.85
C TRP A 65 20.50 -0.32 13.21
N ASP A 66 20.77 0.70 12.39
CA ASP A 66 20.30 2.08 12.60
C ASP A 66 18.77 2.12 12.67
N ARG A 67 18.09 1.44 11.75
CA ARG A 67 16.61 1.33 11.75
C ARG A 67 16.08 0.66 13.01
N LEU A 68 16.72 -0.41 13.48
CA LEU A 68 16.31 -1.09 14.71
C LEU A 68 16.51 -0.20 15.95
N LYS A 69 17.59 0.59 15.99
CA LYS A 69 17.82 1.57 17.06
C LYS A 69 16.81 2.71 17.04
N GLU A 70 16.45 3.22 15.86
CA GLU A 70 15.36 4.19 15.71
C GLU A 70 14.02 3.63 16.23
N MET A 71 13.74 2.36 15.93
CA MET A 71 12.54 1.67 16.41
C MET A 71 12.56 1.42 17.92
N GLU A 72 13.72 1.15 18.52
CA GLU A 72 13.89 1.03 19.97
C GLU A 72 13.57 2.35 20.69
N ASN A 73 13.97 3.48 20.10
CA ASN A 73 13.70 4.82 20.61
C ASN A 73 12.24 5.26 20.39
N SER A 74 11.58 4.72 19.36
CA SER A 74 10.20 5.05 18.99
C SER A 74 9.18 4.23 19.80
N THR A 75 8.89 4.67 21.02
CA THR A 75 7.98 3.96 21.93
C THR A 75 6.53 4.43 21.82
N LEU A 76 5.62 3.56 22.25
CA LEU A 76 4.18 3.79 22.27
C LEU A 76 3.79 4.19 23.70
N THR A 77 3.18 5.37 23.86
CA THR A 77 2.77 5.85 25.19
C THR A 77 1.37 5.34 25.51
N ILE A 78 1.25 4.42 26.48
CA ILE A 78 -0.04 3.90 26.93
C ILE A 78 -0.52 4.69 28.15
N LEU A 79 -1.67 5.35 28.01
CA LEU A 79 -2.35 6.01 29.11
C LEU A 79 -3.14 5.01 29.96
N ASN A 80 -3.47 5.39 31.19
CA ASN A 80 -4.23 4.52 32.08
C ASN A 80 -5.62 4.22 31.50
N LEU A 81 -6.05 2.96 31.56
CA LEU A 81 -7.37 2.56 31.07
C LEU A 81 -8.47 3.36 31.76
N MET A 82 -9.35 3.94 30.94
CA MET A 82 -10.51 4.69 31.40
C MET A 82 -11.77 3.82 31.35
N PRO A 83 -12.36 3.47 32.50
CA PRO A 83 -13.65 2.81 32.57
C PRO A 83 -14.79 3.80 32.29
N VAL A 84 -15.76 3.41 31.45
CA VAL A 84 -16.88 4.25 31.04
C VAL A 84 -18.19 3.46 31.10
N ASN A 85 -19.20 4.01 31.79
CA ASN A 85 -20.58 3.55 31.68
C ASN A 85 -21.22 4.18 30.44
N CYS A 86 -21.56 3.36 29.44
CA CYS A 86 -22.15 3.85 28.20
C CYS A 86 -23.63 4.27 28.35
N THR A 87 -24.27 3.92 29.47
CA THR A 87 -25.64 4.35 29.79
C THR A 87 -25.70 5.69 30.52
N ASP A 88 -24.58 6.15 31.10
CA ASP A 88 -24.49 7.41 31.83
C ASP A 88 -23.83 8.49 30.99
N TYR A 89 -24.60 9.52 30.66
CA TYR A 89 -24.13 10.67 29.90
C TYR A 89 -23.01 11.45 30.63
N GLN A 90 -22.96 11.43 31.96
CA GLN A 90 -21.89 12.10 32.72
C GLN A 90 -20.55 11.39 32.54
N ASP A 91 -20.53 10.07 32.48
CA ASP A 91 -19.32 9.29 32.21
C ASP A 91 -18.80 9.53 30.78
N ILE A 92 -19.70 9.70 29.81
CA ILE A 92 -19.33 10.08 28.44
C ILE A 92 -18.71 11.49 28.41
N LYS A 93 -19.30 12.46 29.11
CA LYS A 93 -18.72 13.81 29.26
C LYS A 93 -17.37 13.79 29.96
N LYS A 94 -17.20 12.92 30.96
CA LYS A 94 -15.93 12.72 31.65
C LYS A 94 -14.88 12.19 30.68
N LEU A 95 -15.23 11.22 29.82
CA LEU A 95 -14.33 10.72 28.77
C LEU A 95 -13.93 11.84 27.81
N GLU A 96 -14.88 12.64 27.32
CA GLU A 96 -14.61 13.79 26.44
C GLU A 96 -13.64 14.78 27.09
N THR A 97 -13.91 15.17 28.35
CA THR A 97 -13.06 16.08 29.12
C THR A 97 -11.65 15.51 29.29
N THR A 98 -11.57 14.22 29.61
CA THR A 98 -10.28 13.51 29.78
C THR A 98 -9.49 13.50 28.47
N ILE A 99 -10.12 13.21 27.33
CA ILE A 99 -9.47 13.24 26.02
C ILE A 99 -8.92 14.65 25.73
N LEU A 100 -9.72 15.69 25.98
CA LEU A 100 -9.32 17.08 25.76
C LEU A 100 -8.14 17.50 26.65
N GLU A 101 -8.10 17.04 27.91
CA GLU A 101 -6.98 17.27 28.83
C GLU A 101 -5.70 16.59 28.32
N HIS A 102 -5.78 15.33 27.90
CA HIS A 102 -4.61 14.61 27.39
C HIS A 102 -4.08 15.21 26.09
N VAL A 103 -4.96 15.60 25.16
CA VAL A 103 -4.55 16.22 23.89
C VAL A 103 -3.85 17.57 24.13
N LYS A 104 -4.23 18.33 25.15
CA LYS A 104 -3.58 19.61 25.47
C LYS A 104 -2.29 19.48 26.29
N ASN A 105 -1.94 18.27 26.74
CA ASN A 105 -0.78 18.06 27.58
C ASN A 105 0.50 18.02 26.73
N GLU A 106 1.36 19.02 26.89
CA GLU A 106 2.65 19.17 26.20
C GLU A 106 3.65 18.04 26.53
N GLU A 107 3.54 17.40 27.71
CA GLU A 107 4.39 16.26 28.07
C GLU A 107 4.03 15.00 27.28
N ILE A 108 2.74 14.85 26.95
CA ILE A 108 2.21 13.69 26.23
C ILE A 108 2.34 13.89 24.72
N PHE A 109 2.10 15.11 24.26
CA PHE A 109 2.21 15.52 22.86
C PHE A 109 3.17 16.69 22.74
N PRO A 110 4.50 16.47 22.65
CA PRO A 110 5.49 17.53 22.60
C PRO A 110 5.35 18.45 21.37
N ASN A 111 4.71 17.94 20.30
CA ASN A 111 4.46 18.68 19.07
C ASN A 111 3.04 19.31 19.02
N ILE A 112 2.30 19.35 20.13
CA ILE A 112 0.94 19.92 20.16
C ILE A 112 0.93 21.42 19.89
N ILE A 113 1.97 22.13 20.37
CA ILE A 113 2.12 23.56 20.15
C ILE A 113 2.98 23.77 18.91
N GLN A 114 2.31 23.96 17.77
CA GLN A 114 2.95 24.48 16.58
C GLN A 114 2.61 25.97 16.43
N MET A 115 3.64 26.82 16.45
CA MET A 115 3.47 28.23 16.14
C MET A 115 3.31 28.40 14.63
N LEU A 116 2.08 28.68 14.20
CA LEU A 116 1.77 28.91 12.79
C LEU A 116 1.64 30.42 12.49
N PRO A 117 2.01 30.85 11.27
CA PRO A 117 1.75 32.21 10.84
C PRO A 117 0.25 32.54 10.94
N PRO A 118 -0.14 33.76 11.37
CA PRO A 118 -1.56 34.13 11.56
C PRO A 118 -2.44 33.95 10.31
N VAL A 119 -1.84 33.98 9.11
CA VAL A 119 -2.54 33.75 7.85
C VAL A 119 -3.11 32.34 7.74
N TYR A 120 -2.45 31.31 8.29
CA TYR A 120 -2.91 29.92 8.26
C TYR A 120 -4.26 29.79 8.96
N LYS A 121 -4.37 30.33 10.18
CA LYS A 121 -5.61 30.32 10.95
C LYS A 121 -6.74 31.11 10.27
N LYS A 122 -6.40 32.20 9.57
CA LYS A 122 -7.38 33.00 8.81
C LYS A 122 -7.92 32.23 7.61
N VAL A 123 -7.04 31.56 6.86
CA VAL A 123 -7.44 30.71 5.72
C VAL A 123 -8.22 29.49 6.19
N GLU A 124 -7.79 28.85 7.28
CA GLU A 124 -8.50 27.73 7.91
C GLU A 124 -9.94 28.12 8.29
N ALA A 125 -10.10 29.20 9.05
CA ALA A 125 -11.43 29.71 9.42
C ALA A 125 -12.26 30.03 8.17
N ALA A 126 -11.65 30.64 7.16
CA ALA A 126 -12.35 30.95 5.92
C ALA A 126 -12.80 29.70 5.14
N ILE A 127 -11.97 28.66 5.09
CA ILE A 127 -12.32 27.37 4.49
C ILE A 127 -13.45 26.70 5.26
N VAL A 128 -13.42 26.72 6.60
CA VAL A 128 -14.49 26.17 7.43
C VAL A 128 -15.81 26.91 7.19
N ASP A 129 -15.77 28.24 7.14
CA ASP A 129 -16.95 29.06 6.84
C ASP A 129 -17.52 28.77 5.44
N ILE A 130 -16.64 28.66 4.42
CA ILE A 130 -17.05 28.27 3.06
C ILE A 130 -17.67 26.87 3.10
N ALA A 131 -17.01 25.91 3.75
CA ALA A 131 -17.49 24.54 3.87
C ALA A 131 -18.78 24.40 4.70
N GLN A 132 -19.21 25.42 5.43
CA GLN A 132 -20.46 25.44 6.18
C GLN A 132 -21.54 26.31 5.53
N SER A 133 -21.21 27.08 4.49
CA SER A 133 -22.18 27.93 3.79
C SER A 133 -23.21 27.08 3.04
N GLU A 134 -24.44 27.62 2.92
CA GLU A 134 -25.51 27.01 2.11
C GLU A 134 -25.15 26.95 0.62
N ASP A 135 -24.30 27.87 0.16
CA ASP A 135 -23.83 27.92 -1.24
C ASP A 135 -22.84 26.81 -1.59
N THR A 136 -22.24 26.14 -0.59
CA THR A 136 -21.27 25.07 -0.83
C THR A 136 -21.98 23.72 -0.97
N PRO A 137 -21.82 23.02 -2.11
CA PRO A 137 -22.45 21.72 -2.33
C PRO A 137 -22.17 20.71 -1.21
N GLU A 138 -23.12 19.79 -0.95
CA GLU A 138 -23.01 18.78 0.11
C GLU A 138 -21.70 17.96 0.04
N HIS A 139 -21.24 17.66 -1.17
CA HIS A 139 -20.02 16.90 -1.42
C HIS A 139 -18.72 17.67 -1.10
N GLY A 140 -18.78 19.00 -0.97
CA GLY A 140 -17.64 19.84 -0.57
C GLY A 140 -16.44 19.81 -1.53
N MET A 141 -16.67 19.49 -2.81
CA MET A 141 -15.63 19.47 -3.83
C MET A 141 -15.60 20.82 -4.53
N MET A 142 -14.42 21.42 -4.62
CA MET A 142 -14.23 22.75 -5.20
C MET A 142 -12.96 22.80 -6.04
N ASP A 143 -13.01 23.54 -7.15
CA ASP A 143 -11.82 23.82 -7.95
C ASP A 143 -10.88 24.78 -7.19
N LEU A 144 -9.58 24.53 -7.26
CA LEU A 144 -8.56 25.30 -6.56
C LEU A 144 -8.57 26.79 -6.95
N SER A 145 -8.86 27.12 -8.21
CA SER A 145 -8.95 28.50 -8.68
C SER A 145 -10.19 29.22 -8.14
N ILE A 146 -11.31 28.50 -8.02
CA ILE A 146 -12.54 29.01 -7.41
C ILE A 146 -12.31 29.26 -5.91
N LEU A 147 -11.70 28.29 -5.22
CA LEU A 147 -11.35 28.43 -3.80
C LEU A 147 -10.45 29.64 -3.56
N LEU A 148 -9.40 29.82 -4.37
CA LEU A 148 -8.51 30.99 -4.29
C LEU A 148 -9.29 32.29 -4.48
N SER A 149 -10.22 32.33 -5.44
CA SER A 149 -11.05 33.51 -5.73
C SER A 149 -11.96 33.86 -4.55
N GLU A 150 -12.62 32.87 -3.96
CA GLU A 150 -13.49 33.05 -2.79
C GLU A 150 -12.72 33.46 -1.54
N LEU A 151 -11.51 32.92 -1.35
CA LEU A 151 -10.62 33.37 -0.26
C LEU A 151 -10.15 34.81 -0.49
N SER A 152 -9.79 35.17 -1.73
CA SER A 152 -9.31 36.51 -2.07
C SER A 152 -10.37 37.60 -1.90
N ARG A 153 -11.66 37.25 -1.99
CA ARG A 153 -12.78 38.18 -1.74
C ARG A 153 -12.94 38.57 -0.27
N ARG A 154 -12.29 37.87 0.66
CA ARG A 154 -12.34 38.21 2.08
C ARG A 154 -11.30 39.29 2.38
N ASP A 155 -11.71 40.37 3.04
CA ASP A 155 -10.89 41.58 3.29
C ASP A 155 -9.51 41.30 3.90
N HIS A 156 -9.36 40.22 4.66
CA HIS A 156 -8.11 39.84 5.32
C HIS A 156 -7.18 38.94 4.50
N LEU A 157 -7.60 38.50 3.30
CA LEU A 157 -6.93 37.52 2.45
C LEU A 157 -6.73 38.00 1.00
N ALA A 158 -7.01 39.27 0.69
CA ALA A 158 -6.86 39.83 -0.66
C ALA A 158 -5.43 39.79 -1.25
N LYS A 159 -4.41 39.53 -0.41
CA LYS A 159 -3.00 39.37 -0.82
C LYS A 159 -2.53 37.92 -0.83
N LEU A 160 -3.44 36.96 -0.66
CA LEU A 160 -3.11 35.54 -0.71
C LEU A 160 -2.75 35.16 -2.14
N ASP A 161 -1.49 34.83 -2.38
CA ASP A 161 -1.05 34.27 -3.66
C ASP A 161 -1.26 32.75 -3.71
N ARG A 162 -1.08 32.18 -4.91
CA ARG A 162 -1.27 30.76 -5.15
C ARG A 162 -0.26 29.90 -4.39
N GLU A 163 0.99 30.32 -4.32
CA GLU A 163 2.08 29.55 -3.70
C GLU A 163 1.85 29.41 -2.20
N LEU A 164 1.55 30.52 -1.52
CA LEU A 164 1.21 30.51 -0.10
C LEU A 164 -0.07 29.70 0.18
N LEU A 165 -1.08 29.78 -0.69
CA LEU A 165 -2.26 28.93 -0.56
C LEU A 165 -1.88 27.45 -0.66
N GLN A 166 -1.05 27.04 -1.61
CA GLN A 166 -0.61 25.65 -1.74
C GLN A 166 0.10 25.16 -0.48
N ASP A 167 1.00 25.96 0.10
CA ASP A 167 1.66 25.61 1.37
C ASP A 167 0.66 25.41 2.52
N ILE A 168 -0.33 26.31 2.62
CA ILE A 168 -1.41 26.19 3.61
C ILE A 168 -2.24 24.93 3.35
N LEU A 169 -2.59 24.63 2.10
CA LEU A 169 -3.36 23.44 1.75
C LEU A 169 -2.59 22.14 2.04
N ARG A 170 -1.27 22.10 1.84
CA ARG A 170 -0.43 20.95 2.24
C ARG A 170 -0.51 20.72 3.76
N TYR A 171 -0.44 21.81 4.54
CA TYR A 171 -0.62 21.73 5.99
C TYR A 171 -2.02 21.24 6.37
N LEU A 172 -3.07 21.83 5.79
CA LEU A 172 -4.46 21.46 6.09
C LEU A 172 -4.80 20.01 5.65
N HIS A 173 -4.19 19.55 4.56
CA HIS A 173 -4.26 18.17 4.10
C HIS A 173 -3.59 17.22 5.10
N ARG A 174 -2.39 17.56 5.57
CA ARG A 174 -1.62 16.76 6.53
C ARG A 174 -2.35 16.58 7.87
N ILE A 175 -3.06 17.60 8.35
CA ILE A 175 -3.89 17.49 9.58
C ILE A 175 -5.26 16.84 9.33
N GLY A 176 -5.62 16.57 8.07
CA GLY A 176 -6.87 15.91 7.69
C GLY A 176 -8.11 16.80 7.73
N LEU A 177 -7.96 18.13 7.79
CA LEU A 177 -9.10 19.06 7.73
C LEU A 177 -9.74 19.05 6.32
N ILE A 178 -8.88 18.97 5.30
CA ILE A 178 -9.26 18.88 3.89
C ILE A 178 -8.51 17.73 3.22
N LEU A 179 -8.88 17.38 1.99
CA LEU A 179 -8.05 16.53 1.13
C LEU A 179 -7.70 17.26 -0.15
N TRP A 180 -6.41 17.29 -0.50
CA TRP A 180 -5.91 17.85 -1.74
C TRP A 180 -4.70 17.04 -2.20
N TYR A 181 -4.81 16.46 -3.39
CA TYR A 181 -3.80 15.55 -3.93
C TYR A 181 -3.00 16.24 -5.03
N GLU A 182 -2.01 17.04 -4.63
CA GLU A 182 -1.14 17.78 -5.55
C GLU A 182 -0.34 16.84 -6.47
N GLU A 183 0.06 15.67 -5.98
CA GLU A 183 0.88 14.71 -6.71
C GLU A 183 0.11 13.99 -7.84
N ILE A 184 -1.23 14.03 -7.81
CA ILE A 184 -2.09 13.36 -8.77
C ILE A 184 -2.59 14.39 -9.78
N LYS A 185 -2.00 14.42 -10.98
CA LYS A 185 -2.31 15.40 -12.04
C LYS A 185 -3.80 15.58 -12.33
N GLN A 186 -4.60 14.52 -12.27
CA GLN A 186 -6.04 14.58 -12.54
C GLN A 186 -6.85 15.19 -11.37
N LEU A 187 -6.26 15.32 -10.18
CA LEU A 187 -6.86 15.89 -8.97
C LEU A 187 -6.14 17.14 -8.46
N GLU A 188 -5.03 17.56 -9.05
CA GLU A 188 -4.24 18.72 -8.59
C GLU A 188 -5.07 20.02 -8.51
N GLY A 189 -6.07 20.16 -9.39
CA GLY A 189 -7.01 21.28 -9.40
C GLY A 189 -8.20 21.12 -8.45
N THR A 190 -8.35 20.01 -7.74
CA THR A 190 -9.55 19.68 -6.96
C THR A 190 -9.26 19.59 -5.46
N VAL A 191 -9.99 20.39 -4.69
CA VAL A 191 -9.91 20.41 -3.23
C VAL A 191 -11.19 19.83 -2.65
N PHE A 192 -11.06 18.83 -1.78
CA PHE A 192 -12.17 18.29 -1.00
C PHE A 192 -12.19 18.97 0.37
N LEU A 193 -13.08 19.96 0.52
CA LEU A 193 -13.28 20.70 1.76
C LEU A 193 -13.95 19.84 2.86
N ARG A 194 -14.65 18.78 2.45
CA ARG A 194 -15.31 17.82 3.36
C ARG A 194 -14.78 16.39 3.13
N PRO A 195 -13.69 15.99 3.81
CA PRO A 195 -13.09 14.65 3.65
C PRO A 195 -14.07 13.49 3.85
N ALA A 196 -15.07 13.66 4.72
CA ALA A 196 -16.09 12.66 5.04
C ALA A 196 -16.85 12.15 3.81
N PHE A 197 -17.07 13.01 2.81
CA PHE A 197 -17.73 12.64 1.57
C PHE A 197 -16.92 11.59 0.79
N LEU A 198 -15.64 11.86 0.54
CA LEU A 198 -14.75 10.93 -0.14
C LEU A 198 -14.62 9.62 0.64
N ILE A 199 -14.44 9.70 1.97
CA ILE A 199 -14.37 8.52 2.84
C ILE A 199 -15.64 7.67 2.71
N THR A 200 -16.81 8.29 2.59
CA THR A 200 -18.08 7.59 2.42
C THR A 200 -18.12 6.84 1.09
N MET A 201 -17.66 7.45 0.00
CA MET A 201 -17.53 6.79 -1.31
C MET A 201 -16.61 5.57 -1.26
N PHE A 202 -15.43 5.72 -0.65
CA PHE A 202 -14.47 4.62 -0.45
C PHE A 202 -15.10 3.48 0.34
N LYS A 203 -15.71 3.81 1.47
CA LYS A 203 -16.39 2.82 2.31
C LYS A 203 -17.47 2.08 1.52
N THR A 204 -18.20 2.71 0.61
CA THR A 204 -19.23 2.01 -0.17
C THR A 204 -18.66 0.90 -1.07
N LEU A 205 -17.43 1.06 -1.57
CA LEU A 205 -16.76 0.03 -2.40
C LEU A 205 -15.96 -0.98 -1.57
N ILE A 206 -15.52 -0.58 -0.38
CA ILE A 206 -14.64 -1.37 0.49
C ILE A 206 -15.37 -1.63 1.82
N ARG A 207 -16.40 -2.48 1.76
CA ARG A 207 -17.27 -2.80 2.90
C ARG A 207 -17.50 -4.29 3.01
N TYR A 208 -17.67 -4.73 4.26
CA TYR A 208 -18.24 -6.03 4.53
C TYR A 208 -19.67 -6.09 3.98
N GLY A 209 -20.00 -7.15 3.23
CA GLY A 209 -21.33 -7.34 2.66
C GLY A 209 -21.55 -6.73 1.26
N LEU A 210 -20.49 -6.42 0.51
CA LEU A 210 -20.59 -5.84 -0.83
C LEU A 210 -21.45 -6.70 -1.79
N VAL A 211 -21.38 -8.02 -1.64
CA VAL A 211 -22.21 -8.97 -2.40
C VAL A 211 -23.70 -8.69 -2.21
N GLN A 212 -24.16 -8.57 -0.96
CA GLN A 212 -25.57 -8.31 -0.66
C GLN A 212 -26.01 -6.96 -1.21
N GLN A 213 -25.13 -5.95 -1.18
CA GLN A 213 -25.44 -4.65 -1.76
C GLN A 213 -25.55 -4.70 -3.28
N LEU A 214 -24.68 -5.46 -3.95
CA LEU A 214 -24.77 -5.68 -5.39
C LEU A 214 -26.05 -6.42 -5.77
N GLU A 215 -26.48 -7.41 -4.98
CA GLU A 215 -27.75 -8.15 -5.16
C GLU A 215 -28.99 -7.26 -4.93
N ASN A 216 -28.88 -6.24 -4.07
CA ASN A 216 -29.98 -5.35 -3.70
C ASN A 216 -30.14 -4.10 -4.59
N ILE A 217 -29.31 -3.91 -5.62
CA ILE A 217 -29.43 -2.77 -6.55
C ILE A 217 -30.83 -2.77 -7.19
N SER A 218 -31.53 -1.64 -7.10
CA SER A 218 -32.87 -1.50 -7.66
C SER A 218 -32.88 -1.60 -9.18
N VAL A 219 -33.95 -2.18 -9.73
CA VAL A 219 -34.12 -2.36 -11.18
C VAL A 219 -34.10 -1.01 -11.91
N ASP A 220 -34.67 0.04 -11.32
CA ASP A 220 -34.69 1.39 -11.91
C ASP A 220 -33.26 1.94 -12.14
N ILE A 221 -32.33 1.65 -11.22
CA ILE A 221 -30.93 2.08 -11.33
C ILE A 221 -30.20 1.25 -12.37
N LEU A 222 -30.45 -0.07 -12.43
CA LEU A 222 -29.90 -0.93 -13.47
C LEU A 222 -30.32 -0.44 -14.86
N VAL A 223 -31.63 -0.19 -15.05
CA VAL A 223 -32.17 0.36 -16.30
C VAL A 223 -31.53 1.72 -16.62
N GLY A 224 -31.37 2.59 -15.62
CA GLY A 224 -30.71 3.89 -15.77
C GLY A 224 -29.23 3.81 -16.17
N GLU A 225 -28.52 2.74 -15.80
CA GLU A 225 -27.13 2.49 -16.23
C GLU A 225 -27.03 1.61 -17.50
N HIS A 226 -28.15 1.34 -18.17
CA HIS A 226 -28.23 0.43 -19.31
C HIS A 226 -27.75 -1.00 -19.00
N ALA A 227 -28.05 -1.47 -17.78
CA ALA A 227 -27.75 -2.81 -17.29
C ALA A 227 -29.03 -3.61 -17.03
N THR A 228 -28.91 -4.93 -17.05
CA THR A 228 -29.99 -5.87 -16.79
C THR A 228 -29.77 -6.64 -15.49
N ILE A 229 -30.81 -7.33 -15.01
CA ILE A 229 -30.71 -8.25 -13.85
C ILE A 229 -29.70 -9.39 -14.14
N ARG A 230 -29.56 -9.78 -15.41
CA ARG A 230 -28.53 -10.76 -15.81
C ARG A 230 -27.12 -10.19 -15.64
N ASP A 231 -26.92 -8.91 -15.96
CA ASP A 231 -25.64 -8.23 -15.76
C ASP A 231 -25.31 -8.13 -14.27
N GLN A 232 -26.29 -7.77 -13.44
CA GLN A 232 -26.14 -7.78 -11.98
C GLN A 232 -25.71 -9.16 -11.45
N ALA A 233 -26.38 -10.24 -11.88
CA ALA A 233 -26.01 -11.60 -11.49
C ALA A 233 -24.59 -11.97 -11.96
N SER A 234 -24.19 -11.52 -13.16
CA SER A 234 -22.83 -11.68 -13.68
C SER A 234 -21.81 -10.92 -12.82
N TRP A 235 -22.09 -9.68 -12.42
CA TRP A 235 -21.23 -8.89 -11.54
C TRP A 235 -21.03 -9.57 -10.19
N VAL A 236 -22.11 -10.07 -9.58
CA VAL A 236 -22.06 -10.80 -8.31
C VAL A 236 -21.23 -12.07 -8.44
N TRP A 237 -21.42 -12.84 -9.52
CA TRP A 237 -20.65 -14.05 -9.77
C TRP A 237 -19.16 -13.73 -9.96
N MET A 238 -18.84 -12.72 -10.78
CA MET A 238 -17.46 -12.30 -11.07
C MET A 238 -16.76 -11.80 -9.80
N PHE A 239 -17.47 -11.07 -8.95
CA PHE A 239 -16.93 -10.61 -7.68
C PHE A 239 -16.69 -11.78 -6.71
N LYS A 240 -17.64 -12.71 -6.57
CA LYS A 240 -17.49 -13.90 -5.70
C LYS A 240 -16.36 -14.85 -6.14
N SER A 241 -16.15 -14.96 -7.45
CA SER A 241 -15.17 -15.89 -8.04
C SER A 241 -13.78 -15.29 -8.16
N LYS A 242 -13.66 -14.03 -8.60
CA LYS A 242 -12.38 -13.39 -8.95
C LYS A 242 -12.09 -12.10 -8.18
N ALA A 243 -12.97 -11.66 -7.28
CA ALA A 243 -12.87 -10.37 -6.60
C ALA A 243 -12.80 -9.18 -7.57
N MET A 244 -13.44 -9.30 -8.74
CA MET A 244 -13.44 -8.27 -9.79
C MET A 244 -14.79 -7.57 -9.91
N LEU A 245 -14.75 -6.25 -10.14
CA LEU A 245 -15.91 -5.44 -10.48
C LEU A 245 -15.63 -4.62 -11.73
N CYS A 246 -16.58 -4.59 -12.65
CA CYS A 246 -16.51 -3.68 -13.78
C CYS A 246 -16.96 -2.26 -13.37
N GLN A 247 -16.55 -1.26 -14.16
CA GLN A 247 -16.95 0.13 -13.93
C GLN A 247 -18.47 0.31 -13.86
N ALA A 248 -19.25 -0.42 -14.68
CA ALA A 248 -20.70 -0.36 -14.66
C ALA A 248 -21.30 -0.84 -13.33
N ALA A 249 -20.78 -1.94 -12.76
CA ALA A 249 -21.21 -2.45 -11.47
C ALA A 249 -20.96 -1.44 -10.34
N MET A 250 -19.77 -0.82 -10.33
CA MET A 250 -19.41 0.17 -9.32
C MET A 250 -20.22 1.46 -9.46
N ARG A 251 -20.50 1.92 -10.69
CA ARG A 251 -21.40 3.04 -10.95
C ARG A 251 -22.81 2.77 -10.43
N ALA A 252 -23.39 1.62 -10.78
CA ALA A 252 -24.72 1.23 -10.31
C ALA A 252 -24.79 1.14 -8.78
N LEU A 253 -23.77 0.57 -8.14
CA LEU A 253 -23.67 0.48 -6.69
C LEU A 253 -23.57 1.86 -6.02
N LEU A 254 -22.69 2.73 -6.51
CA LEU A 254 -22.56 4.10 -5.98
C LEU A 254 -23.84 4.89 -6.19
N LYS A 255 -24.53 4.72 -7.33
CA LYS A 255 -25.84 5.34 -7.54
C LYS A 255 -26.87 4.83 -6.54
N HIS A 256 -26.91 3.52 -6.32
CA HIS A 256 -27.87 2.92 -5.41
C HIS A 256 -27.68 3.36 -3.95
N GLN A 257 -26.45 3.60 -3.53
CA GLN A 257 -26.14 3.91 -2.13
C GLN A 257 -26.02 5.40 -1.83
N LEU A 258 -25.60 6.22 -2.80
CA LEU A 258 -25.20 7.62 -2.57
C LEU A 258 -25.84 8.63 -3.52
N TYR A 259 -26.70 8.21 -4.47
CA TYR A 259 -27.28 9.16 -5.42
C TYR A 259 -28.37 10.01 -4.76
N SER A 260 -27.97 11.20 -4.32
CA SER A 260 -28.83 12.31 -3.95
C SER A 260 -28.88 13.35 -5.08
N GLU A 261 -29.80 14.31 -4.99
CA GLU A 261 -29.84 15.44 -5.94
C GLU A 261 -28.54 16.26 -5.92
N SER A 262 -27.91 16.36 -4.76
CA SER A 262 -26.64 17.04 -4.53
C SER A 262 -25.43 16.37 -5.16
N MET A 263 -25.57 15.14 -5.69
CA MET A 263 -24.49 14.38 -6.30
C MET A 263 -24.54 14.37 -7.83
N LYS A 264 -25.62 14.87 -8.43
CA LYS A 264 -25.89 14.73 -9.87
C LYS A 264 -24.84 15.42 -10.73
N ASP A 265 -24.33 16.56 -10.26
CA ASP A 265 -23.37 17.43 -10.92
C ASP A 265 -21.94 16.85 -10.93
N ILE A 266 -21.51 16.23 -9.84
CA ILE A 266 -20.14 15.67 -9.72
C ILE A 266 -20.04 14.17 -9.94
N PHE A 267 -21.16 13.43 -10.03
CA PHE A 267 -21.13 11.97 -10.12
C PHE A 267 -20.27 11.48 -11.28
N GLU A 268 -20.41 12.12 -12.44
CA GLU A 268 -19.68 11.77 -13.64
C GLU A 268 -18.19 12.13 -13.55
N GLU A 269 -17.85 13.22 -12.87
CA GLU A 269 -16.46 13.60 -12.63
C GLU A 269 -15.77 12.64 -11.63
N MET A 270 -16.50 12.22 -10.60
CA MET A 270 -16.00 11.32 -9.56
C MET A 270 -15.91 9.87 -10.02
N VAL A 271 -16.92 9.35 -10.70
CA VAL A 271 -17.01 7.94 -11.09
C VAL A 271 -16.64 7.72 -12.55
N GLY A 272 -16.77 8.73 -13.41
CA GLY A 272 -16.35 8.65 -14.82
C GLY A 272 -17.32 7.88 -15.71
N HIS A 273 -17.34 8.21 -16.99
CA HIS A 273 -18.22 7.60 -18.00
C HIS A 273 -17.69 6.27 -18.56
N LYS A 274 -18.47 5.61 -19.43
CA LYS A 274 -18.09 4.32 -20.06
C LYS A 274 -16.70 4.31 -20.72
N SER A 275 -16.21 5.46 -21.20
CA SER A 275 -14.92 5.62 -21.88
C SER A 275 -13.85 6.35 -21.05
N GLN A 276 -14.20 6.88 -19.87
CA GLN A 276 -13.29 7.70 -19.07
C GLN A 276 -13.37 7.33 -17.59
N LYS A 277 -12.21 7.15 -16.97
CA LYS A 277 -12.11 6.90 -15.53
C LYS A 277 -12.39 8.17 -14.73
N GLY A 278 -13.21 8.02 -13.69
CA GLY A 278 -13.43 9.08 -12.72
C GLY A 278 -12.31 9.21 -11.69
N LYS A 279 -12.31 10.34 -10.99
CA LYS A 279 -11.32 10.67 -9.94
C LYS A 279 -11.26 9.64 -8.80
N LEU A 280 -12.40 9.03 -8.45
CA LEU A 280 -12.46 7.99 -7.42
C LEU A 280 -11.59 6.78 -7.78
N PHE A 281 -11.61 6.34 -9.04
CA PHE A 281 -10.84 5.18 -9.47
C PHE A 281 -9.35 5.45 -9.49
N ILE A 282 -8.96 6.67 -9.86
CA ILE A 282 -7.57 7.12 -9.79
C ILE A 282 -7.09 7.08 -8.33
N LEU A 283 -7.91 7.54 -7.39
CA LEU A 283 -7.58 7.51 -5.97
C LEU A 283 -7.51 6.07 -5.42
N LEU A 284 -8.44 5.18 -5.80
CA LEU A 284 -8.38 3.77 -5.38
C LEU A 284 -7.10 3.06 -5.84
N GLN A 285 -6.64 3.38 -7.06
CA GLN A 285 -5.37 2.89 -7.58
C GLN A 285 -4.18 3.51 -6.86
N HIS A 286 -4.21 4.82 -6.60
CA HIS A 286 -3.17 5.54 -5.87
C HIS A 286 -2.98 4.98 -4.44
N PHE A 287 -4.07 4.63 -3.76
CA PHE A 287 -4.03 3.96 -2.46
C PHE A 287 -3.81 2.44 -2.54
N GLU A 288 -3.57 1.91 -3.73
CA GLU A 288 -3.27 0.49 -3.98
C GLU A 288 -4.36 -0.46 -3.44
N ILE A 289 -5.61 -0.01 -3.48
CA ILE A 289 -6.78 -0.77 -3.02
C ILE A 289 -7.28 -1.69 -4.13
N CYS A 290 -7.18 -1.25 -5.38
CA CYS A 290 -7.57 -2.03 -6.54
C CYS A 290 -6.55 -1.92 -7.67
N LEU A 291 -6.55 -2.94 -8.52
CA LEU A 291 -5.79 -3.00 -9.75
C LEU A 291 -6.76 -2.97 -10.93
N GLU A 292 -6.52 -2.09 -11.89
CA GLU A 292 -7.25 -2.20 -13.17
C GLU A 292 -6.71 -3.39 -13.95
N VAL A 293 -7.60 -4.31 -14.27
CA VAL A 293 -7.35 -5.42 -15.18
C VAL A 293 -7.90 -5.02 -16.53
N ARG A 294 -6.99 -4.73 -17.46
CA ARG A 294 -7.37 -4.64 -18.87
C ARG A 294 -7.58 -6.06 -19.35
N ASN A 295 -8.74 -6.34 -19.93
CA ASN A 295 -8.93 -7.58 -20.67
C ASN A 295 -7.90 -7.56 -21.79
N MET A 296 -6.76 -8.23 -21.59
CA MET A 296 -6.03 -8.74 -22.73
C MET A 296 -6.97 -9.77 -23.31
N GLU A 297 -7.73 -9.39 -24.34
CA GLU A 297 -8.26 -10.39 -25.25
C GLU A 297 -7.12 -11.36 -25.52
N GLU A 298 -7.37 -12.65 -25.30
CA GLU A 298 -6.40 -13.71 -25.56
C GLU A 298 -5.71 -13.37 -26.89
N LEU A 299 -4.37 -13.27 -26.87
CA LEU A 299 -3.57 -12.96 -28.04
C LEU A 299 -4.14 -13.72 -29.23
N ASN A 300 -4.68 -13.02 -30.23
CA ASN A 300 -5.43 -13.64 -31.32
C ASN A 300 -4.59 -14.78 -31.91
N PRO A 301 -4.97 -16.06 -31.70
CA PRO A 301 -4.17 -17.19 -32.17
C PRO A 301 -4.15 -17.30 -33.70
N GLY A 302 -5.02 -16.55 -34.39
CA GLY A 302 -5.03 -16.37 -35.84
C GLY A 302 -4.31 -15.11 -36.34
N ALA A 303 -3.60 -14.37 -35.49
CA ALA A 303 -2.82 -13.22 -35.92
C ALA A 303 -1.72 -13.65 -36.91
N ARG A 304 -1.80 -13.13 -38.15
CA ARG A 304 -0.82 -13.43 -39.21
C ARG A 304 0.46 -12.64 -38.94
N GLU A 305 1.41 -13.29 -38.27
CA GLU A 305 2.79 -12.85 -38.06
C GLU A 305 2.99 -11.50 -37.36
N PHE A 306 3.91 -11.47 -36.40
CA PHE A 306 4.40 -10.23 -35.83
C PHE A 306 5.20 -9.48 -36.91
N VAL A 307 4.69 -8.34 -37.40
CA VAL A 307 5.38 -7.47 -38.36
C VAL A 307 5.88 -6.22 -37.64
N PRO A 308 7.19 -6.13 -37.32
CA PRO A 308 7.77 -4.93 -36.71
C PRO A 308 7.50 -3.70 -37.58
N GLY A 309 6.93 -2.63 -37.01
CA GLY A 309 6.72 -1.35 -37.69
C GLY A 309 5.33 -1.11 -38.27
N LYS A 310 4.41 -2.10 -38.26
CA LYS A 310 2.98 -1.84 -38.44
C LYS A 310 2.32 -1.61 -37.08
N PRO A 311 1.56 -0.53 -36.88
CA PRO A 311 0.75 -0.40 -35.67
C PRO A 311 -0.24 -1.57 -35.64
N TRP A 312 -0.37 -2.19 -34.47
CA TRP A 312 -1.42 -3.18 -34.24
C TRP A 312 -2.75 -2.52 -34.58
N GLU A 313 -3.52 -3.11 -35.48
CA GLU A 313 -4.94 -2.77 -35.62
C GLU A 313 -5.61 -3.24 -34.33
N GLY A 314 -5.57 -2.41 -33.29
CA GLY A 314 -6.35 -2.63 -32.10
C GLY A 314 -7.82 -2.64 -32.52
N LEU A 315 -8.54 -3.72 -32.21
CA LEU A 315 -9.98 -3.57 -32.10
C LEU A 315 -10.23 -2.36 -31.20
N LEU A 316 -11.15 -1.48 -31.60
CA LEU A 316 -11.61 -0.39 -30.73
C LEU A 316 -11.87 -0.98 -29.34
N ASP A 317 -11.11 -0.53 -28.36
CA ASP A 317 -11.17 -0.93 -26.96
C ASP A 317 -12.58 -0.60 -26.44
N CYS A 318 -13.49 -1.57 -26.58
CA CYS A 318 -14.90 -1.47 -26.23
C CYS A 318 -15.22 -2.35 -25.01
N GLY A 319 -14.19 -2.82 -24.29
CA GLY A 319 -14.34 -3.55 -23.04
C GLY A 319 -14.52 -2.57 -21.87
N ALA A 320 -15.54 -2.79 -21.05
CA ALA A 320 -15.66 -2.07 -19.78
C ALA A 320 -14.41 -2.35 -18.92
N ALA A 321 -13.81 -1.31 -18.32
CA ALA A 321 -12.68 -1.48 -17.41
C ALA A 321 -13.08 -2.35 -16.20
N HIS A 322 -12.28 -3.36 -15.90
CA HIS A 322 -12.46 -4.23 -14.73
C HIS A 322 -11.42 -3.89 -13.66
N TYR A 323 -11.82 -4.01 -12.40
CA TYR A 323 -10.99 -3.69 -11.27
C TYR A 323 -10.98 -4.88 -10.31
N LEU A 324 -9.79 -5.39 -10.04
CA LEU A 324 -9.52 -6.43 -9.06
C LEU A 324 -9.35 -5.79 -7.69
N PHE A 325 -10.02 -6.34 -6.67
CA PHE A 325 -9.90 -5.92 -5.28
C PHE A 325 -9.27 -7.04 -4.44
N PRO A 326 -7.94 -7.01 -4.20
CA PRO A 326 -7.23 -8.13 -3.58
C PRO A 326 -7.74 -8.51 -2.18
N THR A 327 -8.32 -7.57 -1.44
CA THR A 327 -8.91 -7.81 -0.11
C THR A 327 -10.01 -8.88 -0.10
N TYR A 328 -10.71 -9.09 -1.21
CA TYR A 328 -11.80 -10.06 -1.31
C TYR A 328 -11.41 -11.39 -1.97
N LEU A 329 -10.12 -11.57 -2.29
CA LEU A 329 -9.62 -12.83 -2.84
C LEU A 329 -9.75 -13.96 -1.80
N ASN A 330 -10.05 -15.16 -2.27
CA ASN A 330 -10.28 -16.33 -1.43
C ASN A 330 -9.57 -17.60 -1.95
N ARG A 331 -9.77 -17.96 -3.22
CA ARG A 331 -9.32 -19.23 -3.84
C ARG A 331 -7.85 -19.15 -4.24
N SER A 332 -7.09 -20.20 -3.91
CA SER A 332 -5.68 -20.38 -4.31
C SER A 332 -5.47 -21.49 -5.34
N GLU A 333 -6.56 -22.13 -5.78
CA GLU A 333 -6.54 -23.29 -6.69
C GLU A 333 -5.90 -22.93 -8.03
N GLU A 334 -6.36 -21.86 -8.67
CA GLU A 334 -5.84 -21.38 -9.97
C GLU A 334 -4.32 -21.12 -9.91
N VAL A 335 -3.85 -20.47 -8.85
CA VAL A 335 -2.42 -20.19 -8.64
C VAL A 335 -1.63 -21.50 -8.46
N SER A 336 -2.19 -22.44 -7.70
CA SER A 336 -1.53 -23.72 -7.40
C SER A 336 -1.45 -24.62 -8.65
N GLU A 337 -2.51 -24.65 -9.45
CA GLU A 337 -2.55 -25.35 -10.74
C GLU A 337 -1.52 -24.79 -11.71
N MET A 338 -1.44 -23.47 -11.85
CA MET A 338 -0.49 -22.82 -12.74
C MET A 338 0.96 -22.93 -12.26
N TRP A 339 1.18 -22.92 -10.94
CA TRP A 339 2.53 -23.11 -10.39
C TRP A 339 3.01 -24.55 -10.59
N GLY A 340 2.16 -25.57 -10.41
CA GLY A 340 2.53 -26.98 -10.58
C GLY A 340 3.31 -27.59 -9.42
N GLY A 341 3.27 -26.94 -8.24
CA GLY A 341 3.85 -27.47 -6.99
C GLY A 341 5.31 -27.10 -6.75
N ASP A 342 5.76 -27.31 -5.52
CA ASP A 342 7.06 -26.84 -5.03
C ASP A 342 8.19 -27.81 -5.39
N HIS A 343 9.30 -27.29 -5.91
CA HIS A 343 10.46 -28.11 -6.24
C HIS A 343 11.64 -27.80 -5.31
N PRO A 344 12.38 -28.82 -4.80
CA PRO A 344 13.52 -28.57 -3.90
C PRO A 344 14.64 -27.75 -4.56
N GLU A 345 14.70 -27.80 -5.89
CA GLU A 345 15.65 -27.02 -6.67
C GLU A 345 15.24 -25.55 -6.90
N ASP A 346 14.06 -25.11 -6.48
CA ASP A 346 13.65 -23.70 -6.64
C ASP A 346 14.57 -22.74 -5.88
N LEU A 347 14.80 -21.56 -6.45
CA LEU A 347 15.39 -20.43 -5.76
C LEU A 347 14.37 -19.91 -4.76
N GLN A 348 14.78 -19.77 -3.50
CA GLN A 348 13.89 -19.39 -2.40
C GLN A 348 14.52 -18.24 -1.61
N VAL A 349 13.76 -17.17 -1.46
CA VAL A 349 14.13 -16.02 -0.64
C VAL A 349 12.95 -15.69 0.26
N ARG A 350 13.23 -15.32 1.50
CA ARG A 350 12.22 -14.95 2.49
C ARG A 350 12.52 -13.57 3.03
N THR A 351 11.52 -12.72 2.97
CA THR A 351 11.55 -11.39 3.56
C THR A 351 10.79 -11.45 4.87
N TYR A 352 11.51 -11.40 5.97
CA TYR A 352 10.97 -11.45 7.33
C TYR A 352 10.57 -10.08 7.82
N PHE A 353 9.45 -10.02 8.52
CA PHE A 353 8.89 -8.80 9.08
C PHE A 353 8.83 -8.91 10.59
N SER A 354 9.23 -7.85 11.28
CA SER A 354 9.09 -7.73 12.73
C SER A 354 8.32 -6.47 13.07
N PRO A 355 7.26 -6.56 13.90
CA PRO A 355 6.79 -7.73 14.63
C PRO A 355 5.94 -8.72 13.80
N GLU A 356 5.17 -8.25 12.82
CA GLU A 356 4.38 -9.08 11.91
C GLU A 356 4.07 -8.30 10.61
N ILE A 357 3.60 -8.99 9.57
CA ILE A 357 3.20 -8.34 8.31
C ILE A 357 1.94 -7.50 8.58
N PRO A 358 1.94 -6.19 8.29
CA PRO A 358 0.77 -5.35 8.49
C PRO A 358 -0.42 -5.81 7.65
N GLU A 359 -1.63 -5.68 8.21
CA GLU A 359 -2.85 -5.88 7.46
C GLU A 359 -2.90 -4.98 6.21
N GLY A 360 -3.24 -5.55 5.06
CA GLY A 360 -3.25 -4.84 3.78
C GLY A 360 -1.89 -4.80 3.07
N PHE A 361 -0.78 -5.15 3.72
CA PHE A 361 0.56 -5.06 3.12
C PHE A 361 0.70 -5.96 1.90
N PHE A 362 0.31 -7.23 2.03
CA PHE A 362 0.37 -8.18 0.92
C PHE A 362 -0.55 -7.77 -0.24
N GLN A 363 -1.74 -7.26 0.05
CA GLN A 363 -2.67 -6.77 -0.98
C GLN A 363 -2.07 -5.58 -1.75
N ARG A 364 -1.43 -4.63 -1.06
CA ARG A 364 -0.73 -3.50 -1.69
C ARG A 364 0.48 -3.97 -2.52
N LEU A 365 1.25 -4.93 -2.01
CA LEU A 365 2.33 -5.58 -2.76
C LEU A 365 1.80 -6.22 -4.05
N MET A 366 0.69 -6.95 -3.99
CA MET A 366 0.07 -7.55 -5.17
C MET A 366 -0.35 -6.48 -6.18
N VAL A 367 -1.02 -5.40 -5.77
CA VAL A 367 -1.41 -4.32 -6.69
C VAL A 367 -0.19 -3.72 -7.37
N LYS A 368 0.87 -3.39 -6.61
CA LYS A 368 2.11 -2.85 -7.19
C LYS A 368 2.74 -3.84 -8.17
N ALA A 369 2.99 -5.07 -7.73
CA ALA A 369 3.68 -6.05 -8.56
C ALA A 369 2.87 -6.37 -9.83
N CYS A 370 1.58 -6.64 -9.73
CA CYS A 370 0.72 -6.95 -10.87
C CYS A 370 0.49 -5.74 -11.80
N SER A 371 0.71 -4.51 -11.33
CA SER A 371 0.72 -3.32 -12.21
C SER A 371 1.94 -3.26 -13.13
N PHE A 372 3.06 -3.86 -12.72
CA PHE A 372 4.28 -3.99 -13.54
C PHE A 372 4.26 -5.27 -14.39
N TYR A 373 3.66 -6.35 -13.88
CA TYR A 373 3.64 -7.66 -14.53
C TYR A 373 2.22 -8.06 -14.93
N SER A 374 1.87 -7.83 -16.20
CA SER A 374 0.51 -8.06 -16.70
C SER A 374 0.08 -9.54 -16.71
N ALA A 375 1.02 -10.48 -16.85
CA ALA A 375 0.73 -11.91 -16.82
C ALA A 375 0.86 -12.42 -15.37
N HIS A 376 -0.28 -12.53 -14.69
CA HIS A 376 -0.32 -12.92 -13.28
C HIS A 376 -1.57 -13.72 -12.90
N TRP A 377 -1.44 -14.48 -11.81
CA TRP A 377 -2.54 -15.14 -11.11
C TRP A 377 -2.49 -14.74 -9.64
N VAL A 378 -3.65 -14.51 -9.04
CA VAL A 378 -3.77 -13.89 -7.73
C VAL A 378 -4.73 -14.67 -6.85
N ALA A 379 -4.39 -14.75 -5.57
CA ALA A 379 -5.19 -15.35 -4.52
C ALA A 379 -4.95 -14.60 -3.20
N LYS A 380 -5.68 -14.98 -2.15
CA LYS A 380 -5.68 -14.26 -0.87
C LYS A 380 -4.29 -14.01 -0.26
N VAL A 381 -3.44 -15.06 -0.30
CA VAL A 381 -2.11 -15.09 0.34
C VAL A 381 -1.01 -15.53 -0.62
N THR A 382 -1.33 -15.66 -1.92
CA THR A 382 -0.37 -16.10 -2.94
C THR A 382 -0.59 -15.33 -4.24
N CYS A 383 0.50 -14.99 -4.92
CA CYS A 383 0.49 -14.34 -6.21
C CYS A 383 1.57 -14.99 -7.10
N LEU A 384 1.22 -15.31 -8.34
CA LEU A 384 2.14 -15.85 -9.33
C LEU A 384 2.29 -14.81 -10.44
N LEU A 385 3.53 -14.42 -10.71
CA LEU A 385 3.89 -13.47 -11.75
C LEU A 385 4.70 -14.19 -12.84
N ILE A 386 4.46 -13.87 -14.10
CA ILE A 386 5.27 -14.33 -15.23
C ILE A 386 6.00 -13.14 -15.85
N CYS A 387 7.32 -13.22 -15.92
CA CYS A 387 8.15 -12.28 -16.65
C CYS A 387 9.06 -13.05 -17.62
N SER A 388 9.04 -12.71 -18.90
CA SER A 388 9.88 -13.37 -19.94
C SER A 388 9.78 -14.90 -19.93
N GLY A 389 8.58 -15.44 -19.67
CA GLY A 389 8.31 -16.89 -19.57
C GLY A 389 8.82 -17.56 -18.28
N LYS A 390 9.37 -16.78 -17.32
CA LYS A 390 9.82 -17.29 -16.02
C LYS A 390 8.79 -16.98 -14.94
N PRO A 391 8.32 -17.99 -14.19
CA PRO A 391 7.40 -17.79 -13.09
C PRO A 391 8.11 -17.40 -11.79
N LEU A 392 7.51 -16.46 -11.06
CA LEU A 392 7.87 -16.09 -9.70
C LEU A 392 6.63 -16.19 -8.82
N LEU A 393 6.66 -17.07 -7.84
CA LEU A 393 5.64 -17.22 -6.83
C LEU A 393 5.97 -16.33 -5.63
N ILE A 394 5.00 -15.54 -5.19
CA ILE A 394 5.03 -14.73 -3.99
C ILE A 394 3.99 -15.30 -3.03
N LYS A 395 4.38 -15.64 -1.80
CA LYS A 395 3.49 -16.23 -0.80
C LYS A 395 3.65 -15.54 0.55
N GLU A 396 2.53 -15.10 1.12
CA GLU A 396 2.48 -14.59 2.48
C GLU A 396 2.39 -15.74 3.48
N ASN A 397 3.22 -15.71 4.51
CA ASN A 397 3.06 -16.53 5.71
C ASN A 397 3.08 -15.62 6.94
N ASN A 398 1.92 -15.40 7.54
CA ASN A 398 1.78 -14.51 8.69
C ASN A 398 1.40 -15.34 9.94
N GLN A 399 2.42 -15.89 10.60
CA GLN A 399 2.27 -16.60 11.88
C GLN A 399 2.89 -15.75 13.00
N LYS A 400 2.34 -15.84 14.21
CA LYS A 400 2.85 -15.08 15.36
C LYS A 400 4.35 -15.38 15.57
N ALA A 401 5.17 -14.34 15.62
CA ALA A 401 6.63 -14.40 15.72
C ALA A 401 7.37 -15.06 14.53
N TYR A 402 6.66 -15.36 13.44
CA TYR A 402 7.22 -15.97 12.24
C TYR A 402 6.46 -15.49 10.99
N SER A 403 6.54 -14.18 10.74
CA SER A 403 5.88 -13.51 9.62
C SER A 403 6.87 -13.21 8.50
N TYR A 404 6.67 -13.78 7.32
CA TYR A 404 7.52 -13.54 6.15
C TYR A 404 6.75 -13.62 4.84
N ILE A 405 7.28 -12.94 3.83
CA ILE A 405 6.88 -13.10 2.44
C ILE A 405 7.93 -13.94 1.74
N GLU A 406 7.50 -15.05 1.17
CA GLU A 406 8.31 -15.97 0.41
C GLU A 406 8.29 -15.63 -1.07
N LEU A 407 9.47 -15.51 -1.66
CA LEU A 407 9.70 -15.37 -3.08
C LEU A 407 10.31 -16.68 -3.59
N ARG A 408 9.69 -17.28 -4.61
CA ARG A 408 10.15 -18.54 -5.18
C ARG A 408 10.18 -18.52 -6.69
N CYS A 409 11.33 -18.82 -7.26
CA CYS A 409 11.52 -18.92 -8.70
C CYS A 409 12.05 -20.30 -9.07
N ARG A 410 11.68 -20.80 -10.26
CA ARG A 410 12.20 -22.09 -10.76
C ARG A 410 13.69 -21.99 -11.00
N LYS A 411 14.44 -23.05 -10.67
CA LYS A 411 15.87 -23.11 -10.98
C LYS A 411 16.11 -22.89 -12.47
N PRO A 412 16.92 -21.89 -12.85
CA PRO A 412 17.29 -21.71 -14.23
C PRO A 412 18.26 -22.80 -14.70
N GLY A 413 18.15 -23.21 -15.97
CA GLY A 413 19.03 -24.24 -16.55
C GLY A 413 20.37 -23.68 -17.05
N LYS A 414 20.49 -22.36 -17.20
CA LYS A 414 21.66 -21.65 -17.74
C LYS A 414 22.02 -20.45 -16.86
N ILE A 415 23.30 -20.10 -16.80
CA ILE A 415 23.83 -18.97 -16.01
C ILE A 415 23.18 -17.63 -16.40
N THR A 416 22.96 -17.37 -17.68
CA THR A 416 22.30 -16.12 -18.13
C THR A 416 20.86 -16.00 -17.65
N GLU A 417 20.18 -17.13 -17.43
CA GLU A 417 18.83 -17.17 -16.89
C GLU A 417 18.81 -17.00 -15.36
N PHE A 418 19.92 -17.27 -14.66
CA PHE A 418 20.07 -16.96 -13.23
C PHE A 418 20.05 -15.46 -12.98
N GLN A 419 20.74 -14.66 -13.81
CA GLN A 419 20.70 -13.21 -13.66
C GLN A 419 19.27 -12.68 -13.80
N LEU A 420 18.52 -13.14 -14.80
CA LEU A 420 17.12 -12.74 -14.99
C LEU A 420 16.22 -13.13 -13.82
N ALA A 421 16.41 -14.32 -13.24
CA ALA A 421 15.66 -14.76 -12.07
C ALA A 421 15.99 -13.90 -10.83
N TRP A 422 17.26 -13.57 -10.63
CA TRP A 422 17.69 -12.70 -9.54
C TRP A 422 17.22 -11.26 -9.73
N ASP A 423 17.30 -10.70 -10.94
CA ASP A 423 16.76 -9.38 -11.25
C ASP A 423 15.26 -9.32 -10.96
N PHE A 424 14.51 -10.38 -11.27
CA PHE A 424 13.09 -10.48 -10.96
C PHE A 424 12.82 -10.52 -9.44
N ILE A 425 13.58 -11.32 -8.69
CA ILE A 425 13.49 -11.38 -7.23
C ILE A 425 13.82 -10.01 -6.62
N MET A 426 14.92 -9.38 -7.08
CA MET A 426 15.37 -8.07 -6.59
C MET A 426 14.35 -6.96 -6.90
N ALA A 427 13.69 -7.01 -8.06
CA ALA A 427 12.61 -6.08 -8.39
C ALA A 427 11.46 -6.17 -7.37
N ILE A 428 11.04 -7.39 -7.01
CA ILE A 428 10.00 -7.57 -5.99
C ILE A 428 10.49 -7.15 -4.60
N ILE A 429 11.72 -7.49 -4.21
CA ILE A 429 12.30 -7.02 -2.93
C ILE A 429 12.32 -5.50 -2.86
N SER A 430 12.67 -4.81 -3.95
CA SER A 430 12.65 -3.35 -4.03
C SER A 430 11.24 -2.78 -3.84
N ILE A 431 10.22 -3.42 -4.42
CA ILE A 431 8.81 -3.04 -4.18
C ILE A 431 8.44 -3.23 -2.71
N ILE A 432 8.84 -4.34 -2.09
CA ILE A 432 8.59 -4.62 -0.67
C ILE A 432 9.28 -3.60 0.23
N GLN A 433 10.55 -3.28 -0.03
CA GLN A 433 11.32 -2.27 0.69
C GLN A 433 10.64 -0.91 0.58
N LYS A 434 10.28 -0.48 -0.63
CA LYS A 434 9.62 0.81 -0.84
C LYS A 434 8.26 0.87 -0.15
N LEU A 435 7.50 -0.23 -0.16
CA LEU A 435 6.25 -0.32 0.59
C LEU A 435 6.49 -0.24 2.09
N SER A 436 7.54 -0.89 2.62
CA SER A 436 7.82 -0.88 4.07
C SER A 436 8.08 0.52 4.64
N GLU A 437 8.55 1.47 3.82
CA GLU A 437 8.73 2.87 4.22
C GLU A 437 7.42 3.55 4.67
N ASP A 438 6.27 3.10 4.15
CA ASP A 438 4.95 3.61 4.56
C ASP A 438 4.57 3.13 5.98
N TRP A 439 5.31 2.18 6.56
CA TRP A 439 5.14 1.67 7.91
C TRP A 439 6.37 1.97 8.78
N PRO A 440 6.45 3.16 9.40
CA PRO A 440 7.61 3.61 10.17
C PRO A 440 7.96 2.78 11.43
N GLY A 441 7.21 1.73 11.74
CA GLY A 441 7.47 0.81 12.85
C GLY A 441 7.66 -0.64 12.42
N LEU A 442 7.98 -0.88 11.15
CA LEU A 442 8.14 -2.20 10.55
C LEU A 442 9.61 -2.44 10.20
N HIS A 443 10.22 -3.45 10.82
CA HIS A 443 11.55 -3.91 10.44
C HIS A 443 11.44 -5.04 9.42
N MET A 444 12.33 -5.02 8.42
CA MET A 444 12.39 -6.00 7.35
C MET A 444 13.81 -6.56 7.23
N SER A 445 13.96 -7.89 7.18
CA SER A 445 15.24 -8.54 6.88
C SER A 445 15.05 -9.59 5.80
N VAL A 446 16.01 -9.71 4.89
CA VAL A 446 15.96 -10.70 3.80
C VAL A 446 16.88 -11.86 4.16
N LYS A 447 16.38 -13.09 3.96
CA LYS A 447 17.11 -14.32 4.25
C LYS A 447 16.89 -15.36 3.16
N ALA A 448 17.89 -16.19 2.91
CA ALA A 448 17.76 -17.38 2.07
C ALA A 448 17.79 -18.64 2.95
N PRO A 449 16.77 -19.50 2.94
CA PRO A 449 16.78 -20.73 3.71
C PRO A 449 17.81 -21.74 3.19
N CYS A 450 18.31 -22.57 4.10
CA CYS A 450 19.13 -23.71 3.73
C CYS A 450 18.33 -24.70 2.89
N ARG A 451 18.95 -25.23 1.85
CA ARG A 451 18.27 -26.10 0.88
C ARG A 451 18.35 -27.58 1.23
N THR A 452 19.05 -27.94 2.30
CA THR A 452 19.05 -29.30 2.82
C THR A 452 17.69 -29.57 3.47
N ASN A 453 17.01 -30.62 3.03
CA ASN A 453 15.70 -30.98 3.56
C ASN A 453 15.74 -31.13 5.09
N GLY A 454 14.85 -30.42 5.79
CA GLY A 454 14.77 -30.43 7.26
C GLY A 454 15.81 -29.58 8.00
N CYS A 455 16.70 -28.86 7.30
CA CYS A 455 17.63 -27.94 7.94
C CYS A 455 16.96 -26.59 8.26
N PRO A 456 16.99 -26.10 9.51
CA PRO A 456 16.38 -24.83 9.89
C PRO A 456 17.29 -23.62 9.65
N ALA A 457 18.51 -23.81 9.15
CA ALA A 457 19.45 -22.70 8.95
C ALA A 457 18.95 -21.74 7.86
N GLU A 458 19.24 -20.45 8.05
CA GLU A 458 18.97 -19.40 7.08
C GLU A 458 20.19 -18.49 6.96
N PHE A 459 20.45 -18.00 5.75
CA PHE A 459 21.52 -17.07 5.43
C PHE A 459 20.94 -15.67 5.39
N VAL A 460 21.35 -14.80 6.32
CA VAL A 460 20.92 -13.40 6.37
C VAL A 460 21.62 -12.63 5.24
N TRP A 461 20.87 -11.76 4.58
CA TRP A 461 21.42 -10.91 3.53
C TRP A 461 22.01 -9.63 4.15
N PRO A 462 23.21 -9.21 3.71
CA PRO A 462 23.78 -7.93 4.11
C PRO A 462 22.99 -6.76 3.54
N ASP A 463 23.27 -5.55 4.04
CA ASP A 463 22.72 -4.31 3.52
C ASP A 463 23.10 -4.12 2.06
N VAL A 464 22.08 -3.81 1.24
CA VAL A 464 22.22 -3.66 -0.20
C VAL A 464 22.54 -2.21 -0.51
N ASP A 465 23.71 -1.74 -0.07
CA ASP A 465 24.22 -0.45 -0.50
C ASP A 465 24.65 -0.56 -1.96
N GLY A 466 24.31 0.44 -2.78
CA GLY A 466 24.66 0.52 -4.20
C GLY A 466 26.17 0.50 -4.54
N LYS A 467 27.02 0.11 -3.59
CA LYS A 467 28.48 -0.02 -3.71
C LYS A 467 29.09 -1.33 -3.15
N SER A 468 28.38 -2.28 -2.52
CA SER A 468 29.06 -3.44 -1.92
C SER A 468 28.29 -4.77 -2.05
N THR A 469 28.86 -5.72 -2.81
CA THR A 469 29.51 -6.97 -2.37
C THR A 469 28.59 -8.04 -1.80
N VAL A 470 27.85 -8.70 -2.68
CA VAL A 470 27.33 -10.02 -2.39
C VAL A 470 28.45 -11.04 -2.64
N THR A 471 29.26 -11.22 -1.58
CA THR A 471 30.30 -12.25 -1.35
C THR A 471 31.16 -12.69 -2.55
N LYS A 472 32.49 -12.47 -2.46
CA LYS A 472 33.49 -13.06 -3.39
C LYS A 472 33.58 -14.59 -3.33
N GLU A 473 32.95 -15.20 -2.33
CA GLU A 473 32.97 -16.65 -2.12
C GLU A 473 32.03 -17.36 -3.10
N GLU A 474 32.55 -18.33 -3.85
CA GLU A 474 31.74 -19.12 -4.79
C GLU A 474 30.89 -20.19 -4.08
N ILE A 475 31.28 -20.57 -2.86
CA ILE A 475 30.66 -21.62 -2.06
C ILE A 475 30.44 -21.10 -0.63
N LYS A 476 29.21 -21.23 -0.12
CA LYS A 476 28.86 -21.00 1.28
C LYS A 476 28.59 -22.32 1.99
N THR A 477 29.12 -22.47 3.20
CA THR A 477 28.88 -23.65 4.05
C THR A 477 27.76 -23.35 5.04
N CYS A 478 26.78 -24.25 5.15
CA CYS A 478 25.78 -24.14 6.20
C CYS A 478 26.39 -24.48 7.56
N GLY A 479 26.32 -23.55 8.52
CA GLY A 479 26.87 -23.76 9.87
C GLY A 479 26.17 -24.86 10.68
N LEU A 480 24.93 -25.26 10.34
CA LEU A 480 24.19 -26.30 11.06
C LEU A 480 24.33 -27.70 10.43
N CYS A 481 24.12 -27.83 9.12
CA CYS A 481 24.15 -29.13 8.44
C CYS A 481 25.50 -29.43 7.74
N GLY A 482 26.41 -28.45 7.67
CA GLY A 482 27.71 -28.59 7.00
C GLY A 482 27.63 -28.70 5.47
N HIS A 483 26.45 -28.58 4.88
CA HIS A 483 26.29 -28.69 3.42
C HIS A 483 26.87 -27.47 2.70
N LEU A 484 27.51 -27.72 1.56
CA LEU A 484 28.13 -26.71 0.71
C LEU A 484 27.16 -26.32 -0.40
N PHE A 485 26.88 -25.03 -0.51
CA PHE A 485 26.02 -24.49 -1.56
C PHE A 485 26.81 -23.54 -2.44
N GLN A 486 26.54 -23.57 -3.74
CA GLN A 486 26.96 -22.47 -4.60
C GLN A 486 26.25 -21.19 -4.16
N THR A 487 27.03 -20.13 -3.98
CA THR A 487 26.54 -18.84 -3.48
C THR A 487 25.40 -18.28 -4.33
N GLU A 488 25.41 -18.50 -5.65
CA GLU A 488 24.35 -18.07 -6.59
C GLU A 488 22.97 -18.67 -6.34
N LEU A 489 22.90 -19.71 -5.51
CA LEU A 489 21.64 -20.36 -5.12
C LEU A 489 21.03 -19.72 -3.87
N LEU A 490 21.81 -18.94 -3.13
CA LEU A 490 21.45 -18.35 -1.84
C LEU A 490 21.44 -16.83 -1.91
N LEU A 491 22.32 -16.25 -2.71
CA LEU A 491 22.59 -14.83 -2.78
C LEU A 491 22.76 -14.39 -4.25
N PRO A 492 22.32 -13.17 -4.62
CA PRO A 492 22.50 -12.67 -5.98
C PRO A 492 23.99 -12.45 -6.28
N LYS A 493 24.51 -12.98 -7.40
CA LYS A 493 25.92 -12.77 -7.77
C LYS A 493 26.17 -11.36 -8.28
N VAL A 494 27.32 -10.77 -7.93
CA VAL A 494 27.84 -9.57 -8.59
C VAL A 494 28.50 -9.98 -9.92
N PRO A 495 28.21 -9.30 -11.05
CA PRO A 495 28.95 -9.54 -12.29
C PRO A 495 30.45 -9.29 -12.09
N ASN A 496 31.31 -10.21 -12.51
CA ASN A 496 32.75 -9.99 -12.49
C ASN A 496 33.10 -8.79 -13.39
N GLU A 497 33.74 -7.76 -12.84
CA GLU A 497 34.22 -6.57 -13.58
C GLU A 497 35.15 -6.90 -14.77
N ARG A 498 35.65 -8.14 -14.86
CA ARG A 498 36.58 -8.59 -15.91
C ARG A 498 35.92 -8.97 -17.25
N GLU A 499 34.60 -9.03 -17.34
CA GLU A 499 33.88 -9.40 -18.58
C GLU A 499 33.09 -8.25 -19.23
N MET A 500 33.12 -7.04 -18.66
CA MET A 500 32.45 -5.88 -19.23
C MET A 500 33.40 -5.08 -20.13
N PRO A 501 33.06 -4.80 -21.41
CA PRO A 501 33.73 -3.76 -22.19
C PRO A 501 33.57 -2.42 -21.46
N GLN A 502 34.66 -1.67 -21.29
CA GLN A 502 34.63 -0.38 -20.61
C GLN A 502 33.59 0.56 -21.24
N PRO A 503 32.66 1.15 -20.45
CA PRO A 503 31.82 2.22 -20.95
C PRO A 503 32.65 3.51 -21.12
N PRO A 504 32.35 4.35 -22.12
CA PRO A 504 33.05 5.61 -22.31
C PRO A 504 32.85 6.56 -21.11
N ALA A 505 33.87 7.38 -20.87
CA ALA A 505 34.03 8.18 -19.66
C ALA A 505 32.87 9.16 -19.36
N ARG A 506 32.32 9.00 -18.14
CA ARG A 506 31.64 9.94 -17.22
C ARG A 506 30.66 11.01 -17.77
N SER A 507 29.46 11.01 -17.20
CA SER A 507 28.94 12.17 -16.45
C SER A 507 28.03 11.71 -15.29
N SER A 508 28.12 12.41 -14.16
CA SER A 508 27.28 12.40 -12.94
C SER A 508 26.33 11.21 -12.65
N ALA A 509 26.50 10.63 -11.46
CA ALA A 509 25.63 9.61 -10.87
C ALA A 509 24.13 10.02 -10.92
N PRO A 510 23.22 9.15 -11.41
CA PRO A 510 21.80 9.43 -11.36
C PRO A 510 21.27 9.14 -9.96
N HIS A 511 20.64 10.14 -9.36
CA HIS A 511 19.77 9.96 -8.20
C HIS A 511 18.61 9.03 -8.57
N TYR A 512 18.37 8.01 -7.74
CA TYR A 512 17.26 7.08 -7.92
C TYR A 512 15.94 7.79 -7.59
N TYR A 513 15.16 8.12 -8.63
CA TYR A 513 13.77 8.52 -8.47
C TYR A 513 12.89 7.45 -9.12
N VAL A 514 12.10 6.75 -8.31
CA VAL A 514 10.98 5.93 -8.80
C VAL A 514 9.74 6.80 -8.72
N THR A 515 9.42 7.47 -9.82
CA THR A 515 8.07 7.96 -10.08
C THR A 515 7.34 6.94 -10.96
N SER A 516 6.02 6.98 -10.97
CA SER A 516 5.15 6.03 -11.70
C SER A 516 5.35 5.99 -13.23
N TYR A 517 6.30 6.76 -13.79
CA TYR A 517 6.70 6.75 -15.19
C TYR A 517 8.18 7.12 -15.32
N GLY A 518 9.03 6.18 -15.75
CA GLY A 518 10.46 6.42 -15.96
C GLY A 518 11.24 5.21 -16.48
N THR A 519 12.40 5.47 -17.08
CA THR A 519 13.37 4.46 -17.50
C THR A 519 13.92 3.75 -16.27
N THR A 520 13.75 2.42 -16.19
CA THR A 520 14.42 1.63 -15.15
C THR A 520 15.69 1.04 -15.75
N THR A 521 16.85 1.53 -15.29
CA THR A 521 18.18 1.00 -15.67
C THR A 521 18.69 0.08 -14.58
N PHE A 522 18.88 -1.21 -14.90
CA PHE A 522 19.54 -2.21 -14.07
C PHE A 522 20.80 -2.69 -14.80
N GLY A 523 21.98 -2.32 -14.29
CA GLY A 523 23.25 -2.64 -14.95
C GLY A 523 23.33 -2.07 -16.38
N PRO A 524 23.82 -2.81 -17.39
CA PRO A 524 23.91 -2.34 -18.78
C PRO A 524 22.55 -2.32 -19.51
N SER A 525 21.47 -2.75 -18.85
CA SER A 525 20.15 -2.89 -19.43
C SER A 525 19.25 -1.73 -19.03
N SER A 526 18.79 -0.96 -20.02
CA SER A 526 17.78 0.09 -19.86
C SER A 526 16.42 -0.41 -20.33
N ILE A 527 15.45 -0.51 -19.42
CA ILE A 527 14.04 -0.71 -19.78
C ILE A 527 13.41 0.68 -19.88
N ASN A 528 13.16 1.11 -21.11
CA ASN A 528 12.52 2.38 -21.41
C ASN A 528 11.02 2.17 -21.57
N VAL A 529 10.23 2.56 -20.57
CA VAL A 529 8.76 2.54 -20.67
C VAL A 529 8.31 3.94 -21.11
N ASN A 530 8.22 4.14 -22.42
CA ASN A 530 7.53 5.31 -22.97
C ASN A 530 6.03 5.05 -23.01
N ARG A 531 5.24 6.08 -22.67
CA ARG A 531 3.83 6.14 -23.04
C ARG A 531 3.77 6.06 -24.57
N GLN A 532 3.11 5.05 -25.13
CA GLN A 532 2.59 5.17 -26.49
C GLN A 532 1.47 6.22 -26.45
N SER A 533 1.81 7.46 -26.71
CA SER A 533 0.85 8.49 -27.11
C SER A 533 0.47 8.21 -28.56
N ILE A 534 -0.68 7.59 -28.79
CA ILE A 534 -1.37 7.72 -30.08
C ILE A 534 -2.23 8.98 -29.98
N LEU A 535 -1.58 10.14 -29.95
CA LEU A 535 -2.19 11.45 -30.23
C LEU A 535 -1.06 12.38 -30.67
N ASP A 536 -0.49 12.09 -31.84
CA ASP A 536 0.01 13.12 -32.74
C ASP A 536 -0.85 13.02 -34.01
N ASN A 537 -2.01 13.65 -33.93
CA ASN A 537 -2.67 14.43 -34.99
C ASN A 537 -3.89 15.13 -34.40
#